data_AF-A0A4S3PKV1-F1
#
_entry.id   AF-A0A4S3PKV1-F1
#
_cell.length_a   1.000
_cell.length_b   1.000
_cell.length_c   1.000
_cell.angle_alpha   90.00
_cell.angle_beta   90.00
_cell.angle_gamma   90.00
#
_symmetry.space_group_name_H-M   'P 1'
#
loop_
_entity.id
_entity.type
_entity.pdbx_description
1 polymer ?
#
loop_
_entity_poly.entity_id
_entity_poly.type
_entity_poly.pdbx_seq_one_letter_code
_entity_poly.pdbx_strand_id
1 'polypeptide(L)'
;MRLKFKEKHVTVQPMDLEFFTSPFTGHQLKRFQVTVSVTEQQLSVFEDELDYVKVYGITEVDGDGTGIRKYKISNTSYSYSNNSDGRMYFFTISEEENVKIDRLLIKDIELTPYEYEETLSDDAIIINAKVIVTKDIADRIEGLNENEEKYFTVIREGINENPIKMRFGLNIWSEHEDGSIKYRLVIVEDKYDTEDDVRRPLNYPEAQNIRSLTLYHKSYIELLADLFVDKGLLTKEEIEGLKEKAKVEKNKNLRYIYQVVDVDKESL
;
A
#
# COMPACT_ATOMS: atom_id res chain seq x y z
N MET A 1 20.69 7.46 -26.16
CA MET A 1 19.25 7.59 -25.81
C MET A 1 18.94 9.05 -25.57
N ARG A 2 17.81 9.57 -26.07
CA ARG A 2 17.40 10.97 -25.86
C ARG A 2 16.31 11.03 -24.80
N LEU A 3 16.61 11.69 -23.69
CA LEU A 3 15.75 11.80 -22.52
C LEU A 3 15.23 13.24 -22.39
N LYS A 4 13.94 13.40 -22.10
CA LYS A 4 13.30 14.69 -21.85
C LYS A 4 13.24 14.95 -20.33
N PHE A 5 13.97 15.98 -19.89
CA PHE A 5 13.98 16.52 -18.54
C PHE A 5 13.17 17.81 -18.55
N LYS A 6 11.92 17.77 -18.08
CA LYS A 6 10.98 18.91 -18.16
C LYS A 6 10.88 19.46 -19.61
N GLU A 7 11.50 20.59 -19.94
CA GLU A 7 11.52 21.17 -21.30
C GLU A 7 12.83 20.91 -22.07
N LYS A 8 13.83 20.29 -21.43
CA LYS A 8 15.15 20.05 -22.03
C LYS A 8 15.30 18.62 -22.52
N HIS A 9 16.15 18.45 -23.52
CA HIS A 9 16.54 17.14 -24.02
C HIS A 9 18.01 16.88 -23.70
N VAL A 10 18.27 15.74 -23.07
CA VAL A 10 19.61 15.28 -22.73
C VAL A 10 19.87 13.98 -23.48
N THR A 11 21.01 13.92 -24.16
CA THR A 11 21.47 12.66 -24.76
C THR A 11 22.34 11.95 -23.74
N VAL A 12 21.94 10.74 -23.36
CA VAL A 12 22.69 9.90 -22.43
C VAL A 12 23.18 8.64 -23.13
N GLN A 13 24.33 8.17 -22.71
CA GLN A 13 24.80 6.81 -22.99
C GLN A 13 24.46 5.93 -21.78
N PRO A 14 23.60 4.91 -21.95
CA PRO A 14 23.31 3.97 -20.88
C PRO A 14 24.56 3.14 -20.57
N MET A 15 24.88 3.03 -19.28
CA MET A 15 25.91 2.15 -18.73
C MET A 15 25.22 0.98 -18.01
N ASP A 16 25.83 -0.21 -18.01
CA ASP A 16 25.32 -1.39 -17.30
C ASP A 16 23.83 -1.66 -17.58
N LEU A 17 23.46 -1.67 -18.86
CA LEU A 17 22.09 -1.96 -19.27
C LEU A 17 21.72 -3.40 -18.90
N GLU A 18 20.74 -3.53 -18.02
CA GLU A 18 20.14 -4.78 -17.61
C GLU A 18 18.66 -4.84 -18.01
N PHE A 19 18.19 -6.07 -18.21
CA PHE A 19 16.78 -6.38 -18.44
C PHE A 19 16.28 -7.23 -17.29
N PHE A 20 15.11 -6.91 -16.77
CA PHE A 20 14.48 -7.67 -15.70
C PHE A 20 13.00 -7.85 -16.00
N THR A 21 12.44 -8.97 -15.54
CA THR A 21 11.00 -9.22 -15.64
C THR A 21 10.31 -8.50 -14.50
N SER A 22 9.34 -7.64 -14.81
CA SER A 22 8.51 -7.02 -13.78
C SER A 22 7.76 -8.11 -12.99
N PRO A 23 7.84 -8.11 -11.65
CA PRO A 23 7.01 -8.99 -10.83
C PRO A 23 5.52 -8.61 -10.93
N PHE A 24 5.22 -7.36 -11.31
CA PHE A 24 3.86 -6.85 -11.42
C PHE A 24 3.22 -7.30 -12.73
N THR A 25 3.76 -6.90 -13.88
CA THR A 25 3.15 -7.16 -15.21
C THR A 25 3.71 -8.40 -15.91
N GLY A 26 4.89 -8.90 -15.52
CA GLY A 26 5.62 -9.90 -16.29
C GLY A 26 6.31 -9.35 -17.55
N HIS A 27 6.23 -8.04 -17.82
CA HIS A 27 6.94 -7.43 -18.95
C HIS A 27 8.45 -7.36 -18.72
N GLN A 28 9.22 -7.41 -19.80
CA GLN A 28 10.66 -7.14 -19.78
C GLN A 28 10.91 -5.63 -19.72
N LEU A 29 11.41 -5.17 -18.57
CA LEU A 29 11.75 -3.79 -18.29
C LEU A 29 13.26 -3.57 -18.34
N LYS A 30 13.66 -2.33 -18.62
CA LYS A 30 15.07 -1.91 -18.67
C LYS A 30 15.47 -1.21 -17.39
N ARG A 31 16.69 -1.48 -16.92
CA ARG A 31 17.40 -0.64 -15.94
C ARG A 31 18.81 -0.38 -16.43
N PHE A 32 19.31 0.83 -16.20
CA PHE A 32 20.68 1.20 -16.58
C PHE A 32 21.16 2.36 -15.72
N GLN A 33 22.47 2.52 -15.66
CA GLN A 33 23.12 3.64 -15.00
C GLN A 33 23.40 4.76 -16.00
N VAL A 34 23.36 5.99 -15.50
CA VAL A 34 23.76 7.18 -16.24
C VAL A 34 24.72 8.00 -15.39
N THR A 35 25.79 8.46 -16.04
CA THR A 35 26.74 9.41 -15.47
C THR A 35 26.62 10.75 -16.20
N VAL A 36 26.50 11.84 -15.45
CA VAL A 36 26.43 13.20 -16.00
C VAL A 36 27.47 14.10 -15.33
N SER A 37 28.30 14.74 -16.12
CA SER A 37 29.20 15.80 -15.64
C SER A 37 28.50 17.14 -15.74
N VAL A 38 28.44 17.88 -14.64
CA VAL A 38 27.74 19.17 -14.52
C VAL A 38 28.74 20.21 -14.05
N THR A 39 28.89 21.31 -14.78
CA THR A 39 29.79 22.40 -14.36
C THR A 39 29.18 23.19 -13.21
N GLU A 40 30.01 23.88 -12.42
CA GLU A 40 29.51 24.70 -11.30
C GLU A 40 28.48 25.75 -11.73
N GLN A 41 28.63 26.32 -12.94
CA GLN A 41 27.69 27.29 -13.51
C GLN A 41 26.31 26.70 -13.82
N GLN A 42 26.22 25.38 -14.05
CA GLN A 42 24.99 24.68 -14.42
C GLN A 42 24.34 23.96 -13.22
N LEU A 43 25.03 23.93 -12.07
CA LEU A 43 24.70 23.08 -10.94
C LEU A 43 23.28 23.31 -10.40
N SER A 44 22.94 24.56 -10.07
CA SER A 44 21.62 24.90 -9.50
C SER A 44 20.48 24.52 -10.44
N VAL A 45 20.63 24.78 -11.74
CA VAL A 45 19.61 24.44 -12.74
C VAL A 45 19.46 22.93 -12.89
N PHE A 46 20.58 22.20 -12.85
CA PHE A 46 20.57 20.75 -12.94
C PHE A 46 19.96 20.09 -11.70
N GLU A 47 20.27 20.58 -10.50
CA GLU A 47 19.70 20.06 -9.25
C GLU A 47 18.18 20.26 -9.20
N ASP A 48 17.68 21.43 -9.62
CA ASP A 48 16.24 21.69 -9.75
C ASP A 48 15.56 20.75 -10.77
N GLU A 49 16.21 20.50 -11.91
CA GLU A 49 15.71 19.56 -12.92
C GLU A 49 15.73 18.13 -12.41
N LEU A 50 16.79 17.73 -11.69
CA LEU A 50 16.95 16.42 -11.10
C LEU A 50 15.87 16.15 -10.05
N ASP A 51 15.57 17.11 -9.19
CA ASP A 51 14.52 16.97 -8.18
C ASP A 51 13.13 16.90 -8.81
N TYR A 52 12.88 17.66 -9.89
CA TYR A 52 11.66 17.52 -10.66
C TYR A 52 11.50 16.09 -11.23
N VAL A 53 12.52 15.56 -11.90
CA VAL A 53 12.40 14.23 -12.54
C VAL A 53 12.39 13.08 -11.55
N LYS A 54 12.92 13.25 -10.32
CA LYS A 54 12.73 12.28 -9.23
C LYS A 54 11.24 12.11 -8.87
N VAL A 55 10.46 13.19 -8.94
CA VAL A 55 9.03 13.19 -8.62
C VAL A 55 8.19 12.75 -9.81
N TYR A 56 8.44 13.31 -11.00
CA TYR A 56 7.55 13.13 -12.16
C TYR A 56 8.02 12.07 -13.16
N GLY A 57 9.27 11.61 -13.05
CA GLY A 57 9.91 10.69 -13.98
C GLY A 57 10.54 11.40 -15.20
N ILE A 58 11.21 10.61 -16.03
CA ILE A 58 11.84 11.01 -17.29
C ILE A 58 11.11 10.32 -18.44
N THR A 59 10.97 11.00 -19.58
CA THR A 59 10.47 10.40 -20.82
C THR A 59 11.59 10.23 -21.84
N GLU A 60 11.80 9.03 -22.37
CA GLU A 60 12.58 8.83 -23.59
C GLU A 60 11.76 9.30 -24.78
N VAL A 61 12.40 10.06 -25.67
CA VAL A 61 11.74 10.62 -26.85
C VAL A 61 12.45 10.21 -28.12
N ASP A 62 11.69 10.11 -29.22
CA ASP A 62 12.23 9.84 -30.55
C ASP A 62 12.86 11.10 -31.19
N GLY A 63 13.19 11.01 -32.49
CA GLY A 63 13.74 12.11 -33.27
C GLY A 63 12.81 13.32 -33.35
N ASP A 64 11.50 13.09 -33.36
CA ASP A 64 10.44 14.09 -33.48
C ASP A 64 9.97 14.63 -32.12
N GLY A 65 10.50 14.08 -31.02
CA GLY A 65 10.17 14.49 -29.66
C GLY A 65 8.95 13.78 -29.06
N THR A 66 8.42 12.76 -29.74
CA THR A 66 7.32 11.93 -29.25
C THR A 66 7.82 11.01 -28.15
N GLY A 67 7.06 10.91 -27.06
CA GLY A 67 7.40 10.03 -25.93
C GLY A 67 7.30 8.56 -26.31
N ILE A 68 8.37 7.81 -26.09
CA ILE A 68 8.47 6.37 -26.36
C ILE A 68 8.24 5.57 -25.08
N ARG A 69 8.95 5.93 -24.00
CA ARG A 69 8.96 5.21 -22.71
C ARG A 69 9.11 6.20 -21.56
N LYS A 70 8.57 5.82 -20.40
CA LYS A 70 8.73 6.58 -19.16
C LYS A 70 9.67 5.84 -18.22
N TYR A 71 10.42 6.58 -17.41
CA TYR A 71 11.43 6.04 -16.51
C TYR A 71 11.39 6.75 -15.16
N LYS A 72 11.73 6.04 -14.09
CA LYS A 72 12.01 6.60 -12.76
C LYS A 72 13.50 6.63 -12.48
N ILE A 73 13.92 7.62 -11.71
CA ILE A 73 15.29 7.75 -11.21
C ILE A 73 15.37 7.26 -9.78
N SER A 74 16.43 6.52 -9.47
CA SER A 74 16.79 6.06 -8.13
C SER A 74 18.31 6.13 -7.94
N ASN A 75 18.78 5.87 -6.71
CA ASN A 75 20.21 5.77 -6.37
C ASN A 75 21.04 6.97 -6.86
N THR A 76 20.51 8.19 -6.66
CA THR A 76 21.22 9.42 -7.01
C THR A 76 22.36 9.68 -6.05
N SER A 77 23.59 9.72 -6.56
CA SER A 77 24.79 10.12 -5.83
C SER A 77 25.62 11.07 -6.69
N TYR A 78 26.60 11.73 -6.08
CA TYR A 78 27.54 12.57 -6.81
C TYR A 78 28.93 12.51 -6.19
N SER A 79 29.94 12.80 -7.00
CA SER A 79 31.32 13.01 -6.57
C SER A 79 31.82 14.38 -7.03
N TYR A 80 32.81 14.90 -6.30
CA TYR A 80 33.53 16.13 -6.65
C TYR A 80 35.03 15.86 -6.53
N SER A 81 35.82 16.54 -7.37
CA SER A 81 37.28 16.55 -7.28
C SER A 81 37.75 17.97 -6.99
N ASN A 82 38.72 18.14 -6.09
CA ASN A 82 39.25 19.46 -5.71
C ASN A 82 39.86 20.25 -6.89
N ASN A 83 40.07 19.61 -8.05
CA ASN A 83 40.63 20.22 -9.26
C ASN A 83 39.67 20.18 -10.48
N SER A 84 38.37 19.88 -10.30
CA SER A 84 37.38 19.91 -11.40
C SER A 84 36.41 21.08 -11.27
N ASP A 85 36.10 21.75 -12.38
CA ASP A 85 35.15 22.87 -12.48
C ASP A 85 33.68 22.40 -12.46
N GLY A 86 33.36 21.39 -11.64
CA GLY A 86 32.05 20.75 -11.62
C GLY A 86 31.97 19.46 -10.82
N ARG A 87 30.78 18.85 -10.86
CA ARG A 87 30.42 17.59 -10.17
C ARG A 87 30.03 16.51 -11.15
N MET A 88 30.30 15.26 -10.78
CA MET A 88 29.88 14.08 -11.53
C MET A 88 28.73 13.39 -10.79
N TYR A 89 27.56 13.32 -11.42
CA TYR A 89 26.37 12.67 -10.89
C TYR A 89 26.25 11.26 -11.44
N PHE A 90 25.84 10.34 -10.57
CA PHE A 90 25.52 8.95 -10.91
C PHE A 90 24.10 8.67 -10.47
N PHE A 91 23.31 8.09 -11.36
CA PHE A 91 21.96 7.67 -11.03
C PHE A 91 21.52 6.46 -11.84
N THR A 92 20.61 5.69 -11.24
CA THR A 92 20.00 4.52 -11.84
C THR A 92 18.65 4.89 -12.44
N ILE A 93 18.47 4.61 -13.73
CA ILE A 93 17.22 4.81 -14.45
C ILE A 93 16.56 3.44 -14.62
N SER A 94 15.29 3.31 -14.19
CA SER A 94 14.47 2.11 -14.41
C SER A 94 13.23 2.46 -15.20
N GLU A 95 12.88 1.63 -16.18
CA GLU A 95 11.65 1.79 -16.97
C GLU A 95 10.43 1.74 -16.06
N GLU A 96 9.56 2.74 -16.20
CA GLU A 96 8.30 2.83 -15.48
C GLU A 96 7.23 2.14 -16.31
N GLU A 97 6.52 1.22 -15.69
CA GLU A 97 5.35 0.58 -16.28
C GLU A 97 4.06 1.16 -15.72
N ASN A 98 3.03 1.20 -16.56
CA ASN A 98 1.71 1.61 -16.13
C ASN A 98 0.90 0.38 -15.72
N VAL A 99 0.61 0.29 -14.43
CA VAL A 99 -0.18 -0.80 -13.85
C VAL A 99 -1.63 -0.35 -13.82
N LYS A 100 -2.41 -0.79 -14.82
CA LYS A 100 -3.85 -0.56 -14.87
C LYS A 100 -4.56 -1.91 -14.87
N ILE A 101 -5.21 -2.22 -13.76
CA ILE A 101 -6.02 -3.43 -13.64
C ILE A 101 -7.39 -3.22 -14.28
N ASP A 102 -7.90 -4.26 -14.93
CA ASP A 102 -9.29 -4.30 -15.39
C ASP A 102 -10.19 -4.91 -14.31
N ARG A 103 -9.79 -6.08 -13.79
CA ARG A 103 -10.50 -6.78 -12.71
C ARG A 103 -9.54 -7.50 -11.78
N LEU A 104 -9.92 -7.56 -10.52
CA LEU A 104 -9.29 -8.38 -9.50
C LEU A 104 -10.21 -9.54 -9.16
N LEU A 105 -9.79 -10.76 -9.51
CA LEU A 105 -10.57 -11.97 -9.27
C LEU A 105 -10.03 -12.65 -8.02
N ILE A 106 -10.88 -12.82 -7.00
CA ILE A 106 -10.54 -13.45 -5.72
C ILE A 106 -11.47 -14.65 -5.53
N LYS A 107 -10.97 -15.87 -5.73
CA LYS A 107 -11.80 -17.08 -5.83
C LYS A 107 -12.95 -16.87 -6.85
N ASP A 108 -14.18 -16.75 -6.37
CA ASP A 108 -15.42 -16.56 -7.12
C ASP A 108 -15.94 -15.10 -7.09
N ILE A 109 -15.19 -14.19 -6.46
CA ILE A 109 -15.52 -12.76 -6.34
C ILE A 109 -14.79 -11.98 -7.44
N GLU A 110 -15.55 -11.23 -8.23
CA GLU A 110 -15.00 -10.31 -9.23
C GLU A 110 -15.09 -8.88 -8.70
N LEU A 111 -13.97 -8.18 -8.68
CA LEU A 111 -13.88 -6.79 -8.22
C LEU A 111 -13.34 -5.88 -9.32
N THR A 112 -13.90 -4.69 -9.44
CA THR A 112 -13.37 -3.62 -10.31
C THR A 112 -12.87 -2.48 -9.43
N PRO A 113 -11.55 -2.43 -9.13
CA PRO A 113 -10.99 -1.34 -8.34
C PRO A 113 -11.09 0.00 -9.06
N TYR A 114 -11.51 1.04 -8.33
CA TYR A 114 -11.40 2.42 -8.82
C TYR A 114 -10.05 3.05 -8.47
N GLU A 115 -9.30 2.43 -7.56
CA GLU A 115 -7.91 2.74 -7.23
C GLU A 115 -7.18 1.43 -6.98
N TYR A 116 -6.00 1.28 -7.56
CA TYR A 116 -5.20 0.06 -7.50
C TYR A 116 -3.71 0.39 -7.47
N GLU A 117 -3.00 -0.24 -6.56
CA GLU A 117 -1.54 -0.14 -6.44
C GLU A 117 -0.96 -1.49 -6.01
N GLU A 118 0.21 -1.82 -6.55
CA GLU A 118 1.03 -2.93 -6.09
C GLU A 118 2.36 -2.40 -5.55
N THR A 119 2.77 -2.92 -4.41
CA THR A 119 4.09 -2.70 -3.85
C THR A 119 4.79 -4.03 -3.60
N LEU A 120 6.12 -3.99 -3.51
CA LEU A 120 6.93 -5.13 -3.09
C LEU A 120 7.42 -4.89 -1.66
N SER A 121 7.33 -5.93 -0.83
CA SER A 121 8.07 -6.05 0.42
C SER A 121 8.78 -7.38 0.41
N ASP A 122 10.11 -7.37 0.44
CA ASP A 122 10.95 -8.57 0.48
C ASP A 122 10.53 -9.60 -0.60
N ASP A 123 10.41 -9.10 -1.83
CA ASP A 123 9.98 -9.83 -3.03
C ASP A 123 8.56 -10.45 -3.00
N ALA A 124 7.73 -10.10 -2.02
CA ALA A 124 6.31 -10.45 -1.97
C ALA A 124 5.44 -9.28 -2.43
N ILE A 125 4.43 -9.57 -3.25
CA ILE A 125 3.49 -8.58 -3.76
C ILE A 125 2.44 -8.23 -2.69
N ILE A 126 2.25 -6.93 -2.48
CA ILE A 126 1.17 -6.38 -1.66
C ILE A 126 0.27 -5.54 -2.56
N ILE A 127 -1.00 -5.91 -2.64
CA ILE A 127 -2.04 -5.20 -3.38
C ILE A 127 -2.78 -4.27 -2.43
N ASN A 128 -2.89 -3.00 -2.80
CA ASN A 128 -3.82 -2.03 -2.22
C ASN A 128 -4.90 -1.71 -3.26
N ALA A 129 -6.15 -2.09 -2.99
CA ALA A 129 -7.26 -1.85 -3.90
C ALA A 129 -8.40 -1.13 -3.18
N LYS A 130 -9.01 -0.14 -3.83
CA LYS A 130 -10.27 0.44 -3.37
C LYS A 130 -11.40 0.06 -4.31
N VAL A 131 -12.46 -0.50 -3.75
CA VAL A 131 -13.60 -1.06 -4.48
C VAL A 131 -14.90 -0.57 -3.86
N ILE A 132 -15.95 -0.49 -4.68
CA ILE A 132 -17.33 -0.28 -4.24
C ILE A 132 -18.08 -1.56 -4.55
N VAL A 133 -18.74 -2.13 -3.55
CA VAL A 133 -19.41 -3.43 -3.66
C VAL A 133 -20.81 -3.37 -3.07
N THR A 134 -21.63 -4.34 -3.48
CA THR A 134 -22.94 -4.60 -2.86
C THR A 134 -22.75 -5.34 -1.54
N LYS A 135 -23.81 -5.38 -0.73
CA LYS A 135 -23.82 -6.17 0.52
C LYS A 135 -23.53 -7.66 0.30
N ASP A 136 -24.07 -8.26 -0.76
CA ASP A 136 -23.80 -9.68 -1.09
C ASP A 136 -22.30 -9.95 -1.30
N ILE A 137 -21.61 -9.06 -2.02
CA ILE A 137 -20.17 -9.19 -2.25
C ILE A 137 -19.38 -8.90 -0.97
N ALA A 138 -19.82 -7.95 -0.15
CA ALA A 138 -19.22 -7.66 1.15
C ALA A 138 -19.28 -8.87 2.09
N ASP A 139 -20.45 -9.50 2.21
CA ASP A 139 -20.65 -10.71 3.02
C ASP A 139 -19.73 -11.86 2.55
N ARG A 140 -19.50 -11.98 1.23
CA ARG A 140 -18.57 -12.96 0.66
C ARG A 140 -17.10 -12.63 0.97
N ILE A 141 -16.71 -11.36 0.91
CA ILE A 141 -15.35 -10.91 1.32
C ILE A 141 -15.12 -11.21 2.79
N GLU A 142 -16.11 -10.96 3.66
CA GLU A 142 -16.04 -11.25 5.09
C GLU A 142 -15.95 -12.75 5.35
N GLY A 143 -16.78 -13.56 4.67
CA GLY A 143 -16.72 -15.02 4.78
C GLY A 143 -15.36 -15.61 4.37
N LEU A 144 -14.66 -15.00 3.41
CA LEU A 144 -13.28 -15.38 3.07
C LEU A 144 -12.27 -15.06 4.18
N ASN A 145 -12.50 -14.01 4.96
CA ASN A 145 -11.64 -13.62 6.06
C ASN A 145 -11.88 -14.48 7.32
N GLU A 146 -13.08 -15.04 7.48
CA GLU A 146 -13.47 -15.93 8.58
C GLU A 146 -13.15 -17.41 8.34
N ASN A 147 -12.91 -17.80 7.09
CA ASN A 147 -12.63 -19.18 6.72
C ASN A 147 -11.28 -19.67 7.29
N GLU A 148 -11.19 -20.95 7.66
CA GLU A 148 -9.94 -21.58 8.15
C GLU A 148 -8.83 -21.57 7.10
N GLU A 149 -9.20 -21.53 5.81
CA GLU A 149 -8.25 -21.34 4.71
C GLU A 149 -7.71 -19.90 4.67
N LYS A 150 -6.58 -19.68 5.36
CA LYS A 150 -5.87 -18.39 5.40
C LYS A 150 -5.54 -17.80 4.02
N TYR A 151 -5.29 -18.64 3.01
CA TYR A 151 -4.87 -18.19 1.68
C TYR A 151 -5.87 -18.58 0.60
N PHE A 152 -5.99 -17.72 -0.41
CA PHE A 152 -6.84 -17.87 -1.57
C PHE A 152 -6.10 -17.46 -2.85
N THR A 153 -6.63 -17.89 -3.99
CA THR A 153 -6.07 -17.54 -5.29
C THR A 153 -6.58 -16.19 -5.76
N VAL A 154 -5.68 -15.35 -6.24
CA VAL A 154 -5.94 -14.02 -6.81
C VAL A 154 -5.41 -13.96 -8.23
N ILE A 155 -6.23 -13.43 -9.16
CA ILE A 155 -5.86 -13.17 -10.55
C ILE A 155 -6.04 -11.68 -10.83
N ARG A 156 -5.03 -11.07 -11.48
CA ARG A 156 -4.96 -9.64 -11.74
C ARG A 156 -5.14 -9.35 -13.23
N GLU A 157 -6.38 -9.44 -13.68
CA GLU A 157 -6.72 -9.32 -15.09
C GLU A 157 -6.44 -7.90 -15.62
N GLY A 158 -5.83 -7.82 -16.80
CA GLY A 158 -5.35 -6.56 -17.40
C GLY A 158 -3.91 -6.18 -17.03
N ILE A 159 -3.29 -6.86 -16.05
CA ILE A 159 -1.87 -6.67 -15.67
C ILE A 159 -1.08 -7.95 -15.88
N ASN A 160 -1.43 -9.00 -15.14
CA ASN A 160 -0.76 -10.29 -15.16
C ASN A 160 -1.73 -11.35 -14.64
N GLU A 161 -2.19 -12.20 -15.54
CA GLU A 161 -3.22 -13.21 -15.28
C GLU A 161 -2.68 -14.49 -14.63
N ASN A 162 -1.38 -14.56 -14.34
CA ASN A 162 -0.83 -15.69 -13.59
C ASN A 162 -1.42 -15.69 -12.17
N PRO A 163 -2.06 -16.80 -11.73
CA PRO A 163 -2.67 -16.85 -10.41
C PRO A 163 -1.62 -16.79 -9.29
N ILE A 164 -1.90 -16.00 -8.26
CA ILE A 164 -1.03 -15.84 -7.09
C ILE A 164 -1.79 -16.26 -5.83
N LYS A 165 -1.11 -16.95 -4.92
CA LYS A 165 -1.67 -17.27 -3.60
C LYS A 165 -1.48 -16.08 -2.67
N MET A 166 -2.59 -15.59 -2.11
CA MET A 166 -2.58 -14.42 -1.25
C MET A 166 -3.54 -14.59 -0.08
N ARG A 167 -3.46 -13.69 0.90
CA ARG A 167 -4.42 -13.57 1.99
C ARG A 167 -4.83 -12.12 2.18
N PHE A 168 -5.88 -11.89 2.95
CA PHE A 168 -6.17 -10.55 3.43
C PHE A 168 -5.12 -10.08 4.45
N GLY A 169 -4.78 -8.80 4.36
CA GLY A 169 -4.15 -8.00 5.40
C GLY A 169 -5.21 -7.28 6.21
N LEU A 170 -4.93 -6.03 6.59
CA LEU A 170 -5.91 -5.19 7.28
C LEU A 170 -6.82 -4.49 6.27
N ASN A 171 -8.00 -5.06 6.04
CA ASN A 171 -9.05 -4.42 5.26
C ASN A 171 -9.83 -3.44 6.14
N ILE A 172 -10.23 -2.31 5.56
CA ILE A 172 -11.15 -1.36 6.18
C ILE A 172 -12.32 -1.08 5.23
N TRP A 173 -13.47 -0.74 5.79
CA TRP A 173 -14.67 -0.51 5.01
C TRP A 173 -15.56 0.60 5.59
N SER A 174 -16.44 1.13 4.75
CA SER A 174 -17.50 2.07 5.13
C SER A 174 -18.77 1.80 4.35
N GLU A 175 -19.91 1.79 5.03
CA GLU A 175 -21.25 1.70 4.43
C GLU A 175 -21.81 3.11 4.18
N HIS A 176 -22.47 3.30 3.04
CA HIS A 176 -23.09 4.55 2.63
C HIS A 176 -24.62 4.48 2.67
N GLU A 177 -25.29 5.63 2.67
CA GLU A 177 -26.76 5.73 2.79
C GLU A 177 -27.52 4.99 1.68
N ASP A 178 -26.89 4.80 0.51
CA ASP A 178 -27.44 4.06 -0.62
C ASP A 178 -27.27 2.53 -0.50
N GLY A 179 -26.70 2.05 0.61
CA GLY A 179 -26.38 0.65 0.87
C GLY A 179 -25.13 0.15 0.14
N SER A 180 -24.38 1.03 -0.53
CA SER A 180 -23.09 0.68 -1.11
C SER A 180 -22.02 0.60 -0.02
N ILE A 181 -21.10 -0.37 -0.17
CA ILE A 181 -20.01 -0.57 0.78
C ILE A 181 -18.70 -0.31 0.04
N LYS A 182 -17.90 0.63 0.56
CA LYS A 182 -16.55 0.88 0.06
C LYS A 182 -15.56 0.11 0.88
N TYR A 183 -14.70 -0.65 0.23
CA TYR A 183 -13.54 -1.29 0.86
C TYR A 183 -12.26 -0.62 0.41
N ARG A 184 -11.32 -0.52 1.35
CA ARG A 184 -9.89 -0.53 1.06
C ARG A 184 -9.37 -1.91 1.43
N LEU A 185 -9.06 -2.70 0.42
CA LEU A 185 -8.50 -4.03 0.54
C LEU A 185 -6.98 -3.95 0.56
N VAL A 186 -6.38 -4.67 1.50
CA VAL A 186 -4.95 -4.98 1.52
C VAL A 186 -4.84 -6.48 1.35
N ILE A 187 -4.16 -6.92 0.29
CA ILE A 187 -4.02 -8.34 -0.03
C ILE A 187 -2.52 -8.63 -0.16
N VAL A 188 -2.06 -9.69 0.50
CA VAL A 188 -0.64 -9.98 0.70
C VAL A 188 -0.33 -11.37 0.17
N GLU A 189 0.67 -11.48 -0.70
CA GLU A 189 1.18 -12.76 -1.21
C GLU A 189 1.66 -13.68 -0.09
N ASP A 190 1.44 -14.98 -0.23
CA ASP A 190 1.84 -15.99 0.78
C ASP A 190 3.35 -16.00 1.06
N LYS A 191 4.16 -15.64 0.05
CA LYS A 191 5.61 -15.44 0.17
C LYS A 191 5.99 -14.50 1.31
N TYR A 192 5.19 -13.46 1.58
CA TYR A 192 5.44 -12.52 2.68
C TYR A 192 5.48 -13.22 4.05
N ASP A 193 4.73 -14.32 4.21
CA ASP A 193 4.63 -15.05 5.47
C ASP A 193 5.65 -16.20 5.59
N THR A 194 6.41 -16.48 4.52
CA THR A 194 7.41 -17.57 4.50
C THR A 194 8.80 -17.14 4.98
N GLU A 195 9.07 -15.85 5.01
CA GLU A 195 10.32 -15.33 5.59
C GLU A 195 10.12 -15.06 7.09
N ASP A 196 11.07 -15.53 7.91
CA ASP A 196 11.18 -15.19 9.34
C ASP A 196 11.56 -13.70 9.50
N ASP A 197 10.74 -12.76 9.00
CA ASP A 197 11.14 -11.36 8.96
C ASP A 197 10.88 -10.59 10.28
N VAL A 198 11.91 -9.81 10.59
CA VAL A 198 12.29 -9.10 11.81
C VAL A 198 11.53 -7.77 11.96
N ARG A 199 10.58 -7.48 11.04
CA ARG A 199 9.83 -6.21 10.95
C ARG A 199 8.36 -6.32 11.34
N ARG A 200 8.01 -7.24 12.23
CA ARG A 200 6.71 -7.18 12.89
C ARG A 200 6.59 -5.81 13.57
N PRO A 201 5.50 -5.04 13.38
CA PRO A 201 5.30 -3.78 14.08
C PRO A 201 5.54 -4.02 15.58
N LEU A 202 6.10 -3.03 16.30
CA LEU A 202 6.52 -3.14 17.70
C LEU A 202 5.47 -3.75 18.66
N ASN A 203 4.19 -3.81 18.24
CA ASN A 203 3.05 -4.28 19.02
C ASN A 203 2.32 -5.48 18.37
N TYR A 204 2.97 -6.27 17.51
CA TYR A 204 2.43 -7.54 17.03
C TYR A 204 3.09 -8.70 17.81
N PRO A 205 2.31 -9.66 18.36
CA PRO A 205 0.90 -9.97 18.09
C PRO A 205 -0.12 -9.29 19.00
N GLU A 206 0.31 -8.50 19.98
CA GLU A 206 -0.54 -7.90 21.04
C GLU A 206 -1.69 -7.07 20.46
N ALA A 207 -1.43 -6.26 19.44
CA ALA A 207 -2.44 -5.45 18.76
C ALA A 207 -3.48 -6.30 18.03
N GLN A 208 -3.12 -7.47 17.51
CA GLN A 208 -4.10 -8.40 16.94
C GLN A 208 -4.93 -9.05 18.05
N ASN A 209 -4.29 -9.52 19.12
CA ASN A 209 -5.00 -10.12 20.25
C ASN A 209 -5.98 -9.12 20.90
N ILE A 210 -5.59 -7.85 21.06
CA ILE A 210 -6.47 -6.78 21.58
C ILE A 210 -7.65 -6.54 20.64
N ARG A 211 -7.44 -6.53 19.32
CA ARG A 211 -8.53 -6.39 18.34
C ARG A 211 -9.52 -7.56 18.44
N SER A 212 -9.02 -8.79 18.45
CA SER A 212 -9.84 -9.98 18.58
C SER A 212 -10.63 -9.99 19.88
N LEU A 213 -9.98 -9.65 21.01
CA LEU A 213 -10.64 -9.56 22.31
C LEU A 213 -11.69 -8.44 22.34
N THR A 214 -11.42 -7.31 21.68
CA THR A 214 -12.37 -6.18 21.59
C THR A 214 -13.59 -6.56 20.76
N LEU A 215 -13.41 -7.24 19.63
CA LEU A 215 -14.50 -7.75 18.80
C LEU A 215 -15.36 -8.76 19.55
N TYR A 216 -14.72 -9.73 20.24
CA TYR A 216 -15.43 -10.69 21.09
C TYR A 216 -16.33 -9.98 22.11
N HIS A 217 -15.80 -9.01 22.86
CA HIS A 217 -16.58 -8.30 23.86
C HIS A 217 -17.67 -7.43 23.24
N LYS A 218 -17.44 -6.80 22.08
CA LYS A 218 -18.47 -6.05 21.35
C LYS A 218 -19.65 -6.98 21.03
N SER A 219 -19.38 -8.11 20.37
CA SER A 219 -20.41 -9.09 19.99
C SER A 219 -21.12 -9.67 21.21
N TYR A 220 -20.39 -10.01 22.27
CA TYR A 220 -20.98 -10.52 23.51
C TYR A 220 -21.94 -9.50 24.17
N ILE A 221 -21.56 -8.22 24.21
CA ILE A 221 -22.42 -7.16 24.75
C ILE A 221 -23.67 -6.95 23.88
N GLU A 222 -23.54 -6.99 22.55
CA GLU A 222 -24.68 -6.89 21.62
C GLU A 222 -25.66 -8.06 21.84
N LEU A 223 -25.16 -9.30 21.90
CA LEU A 223 -25.98 -10.47 22.18
C LEU A 223 -26.64 -10.44 23.56
N LEU A 224 -25.94 -9.92 24.58
CA LEU A 224 -26.53 -9.71 25.91
C LEU A 224 -27.64 -8.67 25.89
N ALA A 225 -27.45 -7.56 25.16
CA ALA A 225 -28.46 -6.52 25.02
C ALA A 225 -29.72 -7.07 24.35
N ASP A 226 -29.56 -7.82 23.26
CA ASP A 226 -30.66 -8.50 22.58
C ASP A 226 -31.37 -9.49 23.50
N LEU A 227 -30.62 -10.29 24.26
CA LEU A 227 -31.18 -11.23 25.24
C LEU A 227 -32.00 -10.51 26.34
N PHE A 228 -31.56 -9.34 26.80
CA PHE A 228 -32.32 -8.56 27.79
C PHE A 228 -33.61 -7.99 27.21
N VAL A 229 -33.59 -7.54 25.95
CA VAL A 229 -34.79 -7.09 25.23
C VAL A 229 -35.76 -8.25 25.01
N ASP A 230 -35.27 -9.39 24.56
CA ASP A 230 -36.09 -10.58 24.31
C ASP A 230 -36.74 -11.13 25.58
N LYS A 231 -36.06 -11.00 26.72
CA LYS A 231 -36.63 -11.33 28.04
C LYS A 231 -37.54 -10.25 28.62
N GLY A 232 -37.72 -9.13 27.93
CA GLY A 232 -38.51 -7.99 28.40
C GLY A 232 -37.95 -7.31 29.65
N LEU A 233 -36.65 -7.47 29.92
CA LEU A 233 -35.98 -6.87 31.07
C LEU A 233 -35.56 -5.42 30.80
N LEU A 234 -35.33 -5.08 29.53
CA LEU A 234 -35.03 -3.73 29.05
C LEU A 234 -35.76 -3.47 27.74
N THR A 235 -36.10 -2.21 27.46
CA THR A 235 -36.58 -1.80 26.13
C THR A 235 -35.42 -1.45 25.20
N LYS A 236 -35.68 -1.40 23.89
CA LYS A 236 -34.69 -0.97 22.89
C LYS A 236 -34.21 0.46 23.14
N GLU A 237 -35.11 1.34 23.60
CA GLU A 237 -34.79 2.72 23.95
C GLU A 237 -33.85 2.80 25.17
N GLU A 238 -34.05 1.93 26.17
CA GLU A 238 -33.16 1.86 27.34
C GLU A 238 -31.76 1.39 26.96
N ILE A 239 -31.66 0.40 26.06
CA ILE A 239 -30.37 -0.06 25.50
C ILE A 239 -29.67 1.07 24.74
N GLU A 240 -30.38 1.81 23.89
CA GLU A 240 -29.80 2.92 23.14
C GLU A 240 -29.33 4.05 24.08
N GLY A 241 -30.11 4.33 25.13
CA GLY A 241 -29.71 5.26 26.19
C GLY A 241 -28.44 4.82 26.94
N LEU A 242 -28.23 3.52 27.15
CA LEU A 242 -26.99 2.99 27.72
C LEU A 242 -25.80 3.15 26.77
N LYS A 243 -25.99 2.91 25.47
CA LYS A 243 -24.94 3.11 24.45
C LYS A 243 -24.49 4.58 24.39
N GLU A 244 -25.42 5.52 24.43
CA GLU A 244 -25.10 6.96 24.46
C GLU A 244 -24.36 7.36 25.74
N LYS A 245 -24.79 6.86 26.91
CA LYS A 245 -24.05 7.07 28.17
C LYS A 245 -22.63 6.49 28.10
N ALA A 246 -22.46 5.30 27.54
CA ALA A 246 -21.15 4.66 27.39
C ALA A 246 -20.20 5.48 26.50
N LYS A 247 -20.70 6.12 25.43
CA LYS A 247 -19.91 7.04 24.59
C LYS A 247 -19.38 8.23 25.39
N VAL A 248 -20.20 8.80 26.27
CA VAL A 248 -19.80 9.91 27.15
C VAL A 248 -18.77 9.45 28.19
N GLU A 249 -18.98 8.29 28.81
CA GLU A 249 -18.08 7.73 29.82
C GLU A 249 -16.74 7.27 29.25
N LYS A 250 -16.68 6.85 27.97
CA LYS A 250 -15.43 6.48 27.28
C LYS A 250 -14.35 7.54 27.43
N ASN A 251 -14.70 8.81 27.22
CA ASN A 251 -13.74 9.92 27.31
C ASN A 251 -13.23 10.13 28.75
N LYS A 252 -14.07 9.88 29.76
CA LYS A 252 -13.66 9.92 31.18
C LYS A 252 -12.74 8.76 31.55
N ASN A 253 -12.94 7.62 30.91
CA ASN A 253 -12.20 6.39 31.19
C ASN A 253 -10.92 6.23 30.38
N LEU A 254 -10.68 7.07 29.37
CA LEU A 254 -9.48 7.01 28.52
C LEU A 254 -8.18 7.07 29.34
N ARG A 255 -8.18 7.82 30.44
CA ARG A 255 -7.03 7.94 31.36
C ARG A 255 -6.59 6.62 31.99
N TYR A 256 -7.52 5.66 32.16
CA TYR A 256 -7.23 4.38 32.80
C TYR A 256 -6.48 3.42 31.87
N ILE A 257 -6.48 3.68 30.55
CA ILE A 257 -5.70 2.88 29.58
C ILE A 257 -4.20 3.05 29.82
N TYR A 258 -3.78 4.22 30.29
CA TYR A 258 -2.40 4.55 30.59
C TYR A 258 -2.06 4.35 32.07
N GLN A 259 -2.96 3.73 32.83
CA GLN A 259 -2.73 3.46 34.24
C GLN A 259 -1.74 2.31 34.39
N VAL A 260 -0.53 2.64 34.81
CA VAL A 260 0.51 1.68 35.19
C VAL A 260 0.51 1.47 36.70
N VAL A 261 1.05 0.34 37.16
CA VAL A 261 1.08 -0.01 38.59
C VAL A 261 1.98 0.96 39.37
N ASP A 262 3.10 1.35 38.75
CA ASP A 262 4.07 2.30 39.29
C ASP A 262 4.87 2.91 38.12
N VAL A 263 4.74 4.22 37.89
CA VAL A 263 5.37 4.89 36.74
C VAL A 263 6.90 4.85 36.81
N ASP A 264 7.47 4.76 38.01
CA ASP A 264 8.92 4.74 38.22
C ASP A 264 9.54 3.36 37.91
N LYS A 265 8.71 2.36 37.58
CA LYS A 265 9.15 0.98 37.22
C LYS A 265 9.01 0.66 35.74
N GLU A 266 8.40 1.52 34.95
CA GLU A 266 8.20 1.31 33.52
C GLU A 266 9.34 1.99 32.74
N SER A 267 10.15 1.22 32.01
CA SER A 267 11.14 1.75 31.07
C SER A 267 10.49 1.90 29.70
N LEU A 268 10.39 3.14 29.21
CA LEU A 268 10.00 3.44 27.82
C LEU A 268 11.08 3.04 26.82
#